data_AF-A0A7J3BQL4-F1
#
_entry.id   AF-A0A7J3BQL4-F1
#
_cell.length_a   1.000
_cell.length_b   1.000
_cell.length_c   1.000
_cell.angle_alpha   90.00
_cell.angle_beta   90.00
_cell.angle_gamma   90.00
#
_symmetry.space_group_name_H-M   'P 1'
#
loop_
_entity.id
_entity.type
_entity.pdbx_description
1 polymer ?
#
loop_
_entity_poly.entity_id
_entity_poly.type
_entity_poly.pdbx_seq_one_letter_code
_entity_poly.pdbx_strand_id
1 'polypeptide(L)'
;MRSRGSSCRAQGQAFLRKMRLLREEMKMSNRDLFLFSGVSSFLAFLVLLFFYRESFFYEIFLHLSFLFGAFFLLSIDSKEQNIKKILERIGLPPKDWKQFFLFFALGFLSLIVVLFLISTVLGHFGYADNERVFQKLSSVPFWILPFAVLIAPFTEELFFRAALMPRFGVIGSSLLFGVMHIFYGSVMEVVGAIIIGILLAMAYKKSRTIMVPIAIHLFYNLLSLSLYFLYYRVLL
;
A
#
# COMPACT_ATOMS: atom_id res chain seq x y z
N MET A 1 -61.11 22.99 33.01
CA MET A 1 -60.17 21.83 33.09
C MET A 1 -59.67 21.35 31.70
N ARG A 2 -59.17 22.21 30.80
CA ARG A 2 -58.67 21.77 29.46
C ARG A 2 -57.23 22.19 29.10
N SER A 3 -56.51 22.92 29.95
CA SER A 3 -55.20 23.51 29.59
C SER A 3 -53.96 22.66 29.90
N ARG A 4 -54.05 21.59 30.71
CA ARG A 4 -52.87 20.80 31.10
C ARG A 4 -52.44 19.75 30.05
N GLY A 5 -53.38 19.26 29.23
CA GLY A 5 -53.09 18.23 28.22
C GLY A 5 -52.38 18.73 26.96
N SER A 6 -52.56 20.00 26.59
CA SER A 6 -51.91 20.62 25.42
C SER A 6 -50.43 20.93 25.68
N SER A 7 -50.11 21.40 26.89
CA SER A 7 -48.74 21.69 27.32
C SER A 7 -47.85 20.43 27.34
N CYS A 8 -48.37 19.32 27.87
CA CYS A 8 -47.64 18.05 27.93
C CYS A 8 -47.38 17.46 26.53
N ARG A 9 -48.35 17.54 25.60
CA ARG A 9 -48.15 17.14 24.19
C ARG A 9 -47.14 18.03 23.46
N ALA A 10 -47.18 19.34 23.69
CA ALA A 10 -46.25 20.28 23.07
C ALA A 10 -44.80 20.05 23.54
N GLN A 11 -44.59 19.79 24.84
CA GLN A 11 -43.29 19.42 25.38
C GLN A 11 -42.79 18.08 24.83
N GLY A 12 -43.66 17.07 24.73
CA GLY A 12 -43.32 15.77 24.13
C GLY A 12 -42.92 15.89 22.65
N GLN A 13 -43.62 16.70 21.86
CA GLN A 13 -43.28 16.94 20.46
C GLN A 13 -41.97 17.73 20.30
N ALA A 14 -41.71 18.73 21.16
CA ALA A 14 -40.45 19.47 21.17
C ALA A 14 -39.25 18.56 21.49
N PHE A 15 -39.41 17.65 22.47
CA PHE A 15 -38.39 16.66 22.83
C PHE A 15 -38.09 15.70 21.67
N LEU A 16 -39.13 15.14 21.02
CA LEU A 16 -38.95 14.25 19.87
C LEU A 16 -38.31 14.96 18.68
N ARG A 17 -38.63 16.25 18.44
CA ARG A 17 -38.01 17.06 17.39
C ARG A 17 -36.54 17.30 17.68
N LYS A 18 -36.17 17.60 18.93
CA LYS A 18 -34.77 17.75 19.37
C LYS A 18 -33.99 16.44 19.23
N MET A 19 -34.57 15.32 19.63
CA MET A 19 -33.99 13.98 19.45
C MET A 19 -33.76 13.63 17.98
N ARG A 20 -34.69 14.02 17.08
CA ARG A 20 -34.55 13.81 15.64
C ARG A 20 -33.45 14.68 15.02
N LEU A 21 -33.32 15.93 15.46
CA LEU A 21 -32.24 16.82 15.04
C LEU A 21 -30.88 16.30 15.50
N LEU A 22 -30.76 15.91 16.77
CA LEU A 22 -29.54 15.27 17.30
C LEU A 22 -29.21 13.98 16.54
N ARG A 23 -30.20 13.17 16.18
CA ARG A 23 -29.98 11.96 15.36
C ARG A 23 -29.48 12.28 13.95
N GLU A 24 -29.96 13.33 13.32
CA GLU A 24 -29.49 13.74 11.99
C GLU A 24 -28.11 14.43 12.07
N GLU A 25 -27.80 15.15 13.15
CA GLU A 25 -26.46 15.70 13.43
C GLU A 25 -25.43 14.60 13.76
N MET A 26 -25.83 13.54 14.46
CA MET A 26 -24.97 12.38 14.77
C MET A 26 -24.85 11.39 13.61
N LYS A 27 -25.56 11.63 12.49
CA LYS A 27 -25.50 10.76 11.32
C LYS A 27 -24.21 11.07 10.57
N MET A 28 -23.15 10.34 10.93
CA MET A 28 -21.90 10.40 10.18
C MET A 28 -22.17 10.07 8.71
N SER A 29 -21.76 10.98 7.83
CA SER A 29 -21.72 10.67 6.41
C SER A 29 -20.75 9.51 6.19
N ASN A 30 -20.94 8.73 5.12
CA ASN A 30 -19.95 7.73 4.74
C ASN A 30 -18.55 8.38 4.60
N ARG A 31 -18.47 9.65 4.18
CA ARG A 31 -17.25 10.45 4.16
C ARG A 31 -16.60 10.62 5.55
N ASP A 32 -17.40 10.89 6.57
CA ASP A 32 -16.88 11.07 7.94
C ASP A 32 -16.43 9.74 8.53
N LEU A 33 -17.13 8.64 8.21
CA LEU A 33 -16.75 7.29 8.58
C LEU A 33 -15.42 6.86 7.92
N PHE A 34 -15.23 7.21 6.64
CA PHE A 34 -13.97 6.97 5.92
C PHE A 34 -12.82 7.86 6.42
N LEU A 35 -13.08 9.11 6.78
CA LEU A 35 -12.09 10.00 7.40
C LEU A 35 -11.65 9.49 8.76
N PHE A 36 -12.62 9.10 9.59
CA PHE A 36 -12.36 8.53 10.89
C PHE A 36 -11.55 7.23 10.80
N SER A 37 -11.87 6.35 9.85
CA SER A 37 -11.10 5.11 9.65
C SER A 37 -9.68 5.39 9.16
N GLY A 38 -9.49 6.29 8.20
CA GLY A 38 -8.16 6.66 7.70
C GLY A 38 -7.26 7.26 8.79
N VAL A 39 -7.78 8.21 9.58
CA VAL A 39 -7.04 8.85 10.67
C VAL A 39 -6.72 7.87 11.78
N SER A 40 -7.69 7.01 12.17
CA SER A 40 -7.46 6.00 13.21
C SER A 40 -6.47 4.92 12.78
N SER A 41 -6.48 4.50 11.50
CA SER A 41 -5.47 3.58 10.95
C SER A 41 -4.07 4.19 10.93
N PHE A 42 -3.94 5.47 10.57
CA PHE A 42 -2.65 6.17 10.62
C PHE A 42 -2.13 6.35 12.05
N LEU A 43 -3.03 6.67 13.00
CA LEU A 43 -2.66 6.77 14.41
C LEU A 43 -2.24 5.41 14.97
N ALA A 44 -2.98 4.35 14.63
CA ALA A 44 -2.64 2.99 15.00
C ALA A 44 -1.27 2.57 14.43
N PHE A 45 -0.98 2.92 13.17
CA PHE A 45 0.34 2.69 12.56
C PHE A 45 1.48 3.32 13.38
N LEU A 46 1.35 4.59 13.78
CA LEU A 46 2.37 5.27 14.57
C LEU A 46 2.58 4.62 15.94
N VAL A 47 1.51 4.17 16.59
CA VAL A 47 1.58 3.43 17.85
C VAL A 47 2.29 2.09 17.64
N LEU A 48 1.94 1.35 16.59
CA LEU A 48 2.52 0.06 16.30
C LEU A 48 4.00 0.15 15.89
N LEU A 49 4.36 1.22 15.16
CA LEU A 49 5.74 1.54 14.82
C LEU A 49 6.60 1.80 16.06
N PHE A 50 6.03 2.43 17.11
CA PHE A 50 6.74 2.66 18.35
C PHE A 50 6.89 1.38 19.21
N PHE A 51 5.81 0.60 19.34
CA PHE A 51 5.80 -0.56 20.26
C PHE A 51 6.36 -1.86 19.67
N TYR A 52 6.29 -2.05 18.35
CA TYR A 52 6.58 -3.33 17.70
C TYR A 52 7.70 -3.28 16.67
N ARG A 53 8.50 -2.21 16.62
CA ARG A 53 9.60 -2.04 15.64
C ARG A 53 10.52 -3.27 15.51
N GLU A 54 10.80 -3.95 16.61
CA GLU A 54 11.70 -5.12 16.66
C GLU A 54 10.96 -6.46 16.47
N SER A 55 9.64 -6.42 16.23
CA SER A 55 8.80 -7.59 16.07
C SER A 55 8.41 -7.79 14.62
N PHE A 56 8.37 -9.03 14.16
CA PHE A 56 7.85 -9.38 12.83
C PHE A 56 6.44 -8.80 12.55
N PHE A 57 5.60 -8.63 13.59
CA PHE A 57 4.26 -8.08 13.42
C PHE A 57 4.26 -6.65 12.85
N TYR A 58 5.38 -5.91 12.97
CA TYR A 58 5.57 -4.61 12.34
C TYR A 58 5.24 -4.62 10.85
N GLU A 59 5.71 -5.62 10.09
CA GLU A 59 5.48 -5.71 8.65
C GLU A 59 3.99 -5.88 8.35
N ILE A 60 3.29 -6.74 9.09
CA ILE A 60 1.84 -6.90 8.91
C ILE A 60 1.11 -5.57 9.14
N PHE A 61 1.44 -4.88 10.23
CA PHE A 61 0.81 -3.62 10.56
C PHE A 61 1.12 -2.51 9.55
N LEU A 62 2.35 -2.45 9.03
CA LEU A 62 2.74 -1.53 7.98
C LEU A 62 1.87 -1.73 6.72
N HIS A 63 1.72 -2.97 6.27
CA HIS A 63 0.96 -3.27 5.06
C HIS A 63 -0.56 -3.10 5.24
N LEU A 64 -1.09 -3.34 6.45
CA LEU A 64 -2.46 -2.94 6.79
C LEU A 64 -2.62 -1.42 6.67
N SER A 65 -1.63 -0.67 7.15
CA SER A 65 -1.64 0.79 7.08
C SER A 65 -1.57 1.30 5.64
N PHE A 66 -0.76 0.68 4.78
CA PHE A 66 -0.77 0.93 3.34
C PHE A 66 -2.13 0.64 2.72
N LEU A 67 -2.76 -0.47 3.07
CA LEU A 67 -4.08 -0.83 2.55
C LEU A 67 -5.14 0.22 2.94
N PHE A 68 -5.25 0.54 4.24
CA PHE A 68 -6.20 1.54 4.73
C PHE A 68 -5.91 2.93 4.17
N GLY A 69 -4.64 3.33 4.14
CA GLY A 69 -4.21 4.60 3.56
C GLY A 69 -4.54 4.69 2.07
N ALA A 70 -4.36 3.60 1.32
CA ALA A 70 -4.68 3.57 -0.10
C ALA A 70 -6.19 3.73 -0.33
N PHE A 71 -7.02 2.97 0.40
CA PHE A 71 -8.46 3.11 0.32
C PHE A 71 -8.94 4.51 0.72
N PHE A 72 -8.39 5.07 1.80
CA PHE A 72 -8.70 6.42 2.25
C PHE A 72 -8.42 7.47 1.16
N LEU A 73 -7.20 7.46 0.61
CA LEU A 73 -6.80 8.39 -0.45
C LEU A 73 -7.59 8.19 -1.74
N LEU A 74 -7.86 6.96 -2.15
CA LEU A 74 -8.68 6.68 -3.34
C LEU A 74 -10.13 7.16 -3.16
N SER A 75 -10.65 7.07 -1.93
CA SER A 75 -12.01 7.50 -1.58
C SER A 75 -12.17 9.01 -1.49
N ILE A 76 -11.12 9.76 -1.10
CA ILE A 76 -11.13 11.22 -1.16
C ILE A 76 -11.22 11.71 -2.61
N ASP A 77 -10.50 11.06 -3.51
CA ASP A 77 -10.47 11.48 -4.92
C ASP A 77 -11.76 11.12 -5.66
N SER A 78 -12.56 10.19 -5.15
CA SER A 78 -13.82 9.80 -5.79
C SER A 78 -14.97 10.62 -5.21
N LYS A 79 -15.63 11.43 -6.07
CA LYS A 79 -16.89 12.11 -5.71
C LYS A 79 -17.99 11.11 -5.29
N GLU A 80 -17.84 9.85 -5.69
CA GLU A 80 -18.70 8.73 -5.31
C GLU A 80 -17.89 7.67 -4.59
N GLN A 81 -18.33 7.22 -3.42
CA GLN A 81 -17.66 6.19 -2.61
C GLN A 81 -18.03 4.76 -3.06
N ASN A 82 -18.14 4.56 -4.38
CA ASN A 82 -18.49 3.27 -4.96
C ASN A 82 -17.22 2.47 -5.25
N ILE A 83 -17.02 1.37 -4.52
CA ILE A 83 -15.84 0.49 -4.66
C ILE A 83 -15.65 0.02 -6.11
N LYS A 84 -16.73 -0.30 -6.85
CA LYS A 84 -16.61 -0.76 -8.24
C LYS A 84 -15.97 0.31 -9.13
N LYS A 85 -16.39 1.57 -8.98
CA LYS A 85 -15.81 2.70 -9.72
C LYS A 85 -14.35 2.95 -9.34
N ILE A 86 -13.99 2.77 -8.07
CA ILE A 86 -12.59 2.86 -7.61
C ILE A 86 -11.74 1.77 -8.28
N LEU A 87 -12.21 0.52 -8.28
CA LEU A 87 -11.52 -0.60 -8.92
C LEU A 87 -11.35 -0.38 -10.44
N GLU A 88 -12.39 0.08 -11.12
CA GLU A 88 -12.31 0.42 -12.54
C GLU A 88 -11.31 1.56 -12.84
N ARG A 89 -11.25 2.58 -11.97
CA ARG A 89 -10.32 3.71 -12.10
C ARG A 89 -8.86 3.27 -11.98
N ILE A 90 -8.56 2.36 -11.05
CA ILE A 90 -7.20 1.83 -10.89
C ILE A 90 -6.87 0.74 -11.92
N GLY A 91 -7.86 0.35 -12.74
CA GLY A 91 -7.72 -0.64 -13.80
C GLY A 91 -7.72 -2.08 -13.30
N LEU A 92 -8.56 -2.40 -12.31
CA LEU A 92 -8.75 -3.74 -11.77
C LEU A 92 -10.19 -4.21 -12.04
N PRO A 93 -10.40 -5.35 -12.73
CA PRO A 93 -9.40 -6.17 -13.41
C PRO A 93 -8.83 -5.50 -14.69
N PRO A 94 -7.78 -6.06 -15.32
CA PRO A 94 -7.26 -5.56 -16.58
C PRO A 94 -8.34 -5.62 -17.67
N LYS A 95 -8.44 -4.56 -18.48
CA LYS A 95 -9.39 -4.50 -19.60
C LYS A 95 -8.94 -5.35 -20.79
N ASP A 96 -7.63 -5.46 -20.99
CA ASP A 96 -7.02 -6.21 -22.08
C ASP A 96 -5.89 -7.09 -21.52
N TRP A 97 -6.14 -8.40 -21.49
CA TRP A 97 -5.18 -9.37 -20.99
C TRP A 97 -3.95 -9.53 -21.88
N LYS A 98 -4.05 -9.28 -23.20
CA LYS A 98 -2.88 -9.35 -24.08
C LYS A 98 -1.92 -8.20 -23.78
N GLN A 99 -2.46 -6.98 -23.61
CA GLN A 99 -1.66 -5.84 -23.17
C GLN A 99 -1.08 -6.05 -21.78
N PHE A 100 -1.85 -6.63 -20.85
CA PHE A 100 -1.35 -7.00 -19.54
C PHE A 100 -0.10 -7.88 -19.63
N PHE A 101 -0.16 -9.00 -20.38
CA PHE A 101 0.99 -9.90 -20.50
C PHE A 101 2.19 -9.25 -21.22
N LEU A 102 1.94 -8.42 -22.23
CA LEU A 102 3.00 -7.69 -22.92
C LEU A 102 3.73 -6.72 -21.98
N PHE A 103 2.98 -5.87 -21.25
CA PHE A 103 3.58 -4.92 -20.31
C PHE A 103 4.21 -5.61 -19.11
N PHE A 104 3.63 -6.71 -18.63
CA PHE A 104 4.25 -7.56 -17.61
C PHE A 104 5.60 -8.11 -18.09
N ALA A 105 5.66 -8.75 -19.26
CA ALA A 105 6.89 -9.34 -19.78
C ALA A 105 7.98 -8.29 -20.03
N LEU A 106 7.64 -7.19 -20.70
CA LEU A 106 8.57 -6.09 -20.96
C LEU A 106 9.04 -5.41 -19.67
N GLY A 107 8.10 -5.18 -18.73
CA GLY A 107 8.42 -4.57 -17.44
C GLY A 107 9.28 -5.46 -16.57
N PHE A 108 9.01 -6.77 -16.53
CA PHE A 108 9.82 -7.73 -15.78
C PHE A 108 11.21 -7.91 -16.38
N LEU A 109 11.33 -7.99 -17.72
CA LEU A 109 12.64 -8.00 -18.38
C LEU A 109 13.43 -6.72 -18.07
N SER A 110 12.77 -5.56 -18.15
CA SER A 110 13.40 -4.28 -17.82
C SER A 110 13.86 -4.24 -16.36
N LEU A 111 13.08 -4.80 -15.44
CA LEU A 111 13.45 -4.90 -14.02
C LEU A 111 14.73 -5.71 -13.83
N ILE A 112 14.85 -6.88 -14.47
CA ILE A 112 16.06 -7.71 -14.37
C ILE A 112 17.30 -6.96 -14.89
N VAL A 113 17.18 -6.30 -16.04
CA VAL A 113 18.27 -5.51 -16.63
C VAL A 113 18.67 -4.36 -15.69
N VAL A 114 17.69 -3.61 -15.17
CA VAL A 114 17.92 -2.48 -14.27
C VAL A 114 18.59 -2.94 -12.98
N LEU A 115 18.15 -4.03 -12.36
CA LEU A 115 18.77 -4.57 -11.15
C LEU A 115 20.21 -5.01 -11.39
N PHE A 116 20.49 -5.66 -12.52
CA PHE A 116 21.85 -6.03 -12.91
C PHE A 116 22.76 -4.79 -13.05
N LEU A 117 22.26 -3.73 -13.68
CA LEU A 117 23.00 -2.47 -13.83
C LEU A 117 23.23 -1.79 -12.48
N ILE A 118 22.21 -1.70 -11.62
CA ILE A 118 22.33 -1.13 -10.27
C ILE A 118 23.38 -1.89 -9.47
N SER A 119 23.32 -3.22 -9.47
CA SER A 119 24.29 -4.09 -8.79
C SER A 119 25.71 -3.85 -9.28
N THR A 120 25.90 -3.78 -10.60
CA THR A 120 27.22 -3.54 -11.21
C THR A 120 27.77 -2.15 -10.83
N VAL A 121 26.95 -1.11 -10.95
CA VAL A 121 27.35 0.27 -10.67
C VAL A 121 27.65 0.45 -9.18
N LEU A 122 26.73 0.07 -8.30
CA LEU A 122 26.92 0.25 -6.85
C LEU A 122 28.04 -0.64 -6.32
N GLY A 123 28.17 -1.86 -6.83
CA GLY A 123 29.28 -2.75 -6.50
C GLY A 123 30.64 -2.16 -6.86
N HIS A 124 30.75 -1.50 -8.02
CA HIS A 124 31.98 -0.79 -8.43
C HIS A 124 32.37 0.33 -7.44
N PHE A 125 31.38 1.01 -6.85
CA PHE A 125 31.61 2.05 -5.84
C PHE A 125 31.72 1.51 -4.40
N GLY A 126 31.75 0.18 -4.20
CA GLY A 126 31.91 -0.43 -2.88
C GLY A 126 30.62 -0.56 -2.07
N TYR A 127 29.44 -0.37 -2.68
CA TYR A 127 28.13 -0.50 -2.05
C TYR A 127 27.47 -1.87 -2.29
N ALA A 128 28.25 -2.93 -2.41
CA ALA A 128 27.73 -4.30 -2.53
C ALA A 128 27.24 -4.85 -1.17
N ASP A 129 26.21 -4.24 -0.59
CA ASP A 129 25.76 -4.50 0.78
C ASP A 129 24.50 -5.40 0.90
N ASN A 130 24.27 -6.25 -0.11
CA ASN A 130 23.16 -7.22 -0.15
C ASN A 130 23.14 -8.18 1.05
N GLU A 131 24.31 -8.48 1.63
CA GLU A 131 24.49 -9.23 2.89
C GLU A 131 23.56 -8.71 4.00
N ARG A 132 23.37 -7.39 4.11
CA ARG A 132 22.53 -6.79 5.15
C ARG A 132 21.05 -7.12 4.97
N VAL A 133 20.59 -7.17 3.72
CA VAL A 133 19.24 -7.60 3.37
C VAL A 133 19.09 -9.08 3.70
N PHE A 134 20.08 -9.89 3.31
CA PHE A 134 20.07 -11.33 3.59
C PHE A 134 20.00 -11.64 5.09
N GLN A 135 20.84 -11.01 5.91
CA GLN A 135 20.82 -11.18 7.37
C GLN A 135 19.44 -10.88 7.98
N LYS A 136 18.75 -9.86 7.48
CA LYS A 136 17.37 -9.55 7.91
C LYS A 136 16.40 -10.63 7.49
N LEU A 137 16.45 -11.07 6.23
CA LEU A 137 15.60 -12.13 5.73
C LEU A 137 15.83 -13.47 6.45
N SER A 138 17.07 -13.77 6.87
CA SER A 138 17.39 -14.97 7.66
C SER A 138 16.73 -15.01 9.03
N SER A 139 16.40 -13.86 9.60
CA SER A 139 15.70 -13.77 10.89
C SER A 139 14.18 -13.94 10.76
N VAL A 140 13.64 -13.93 9.54
CA VAL A 140 12.19 -14.00 9.29
C VAL A 140 11.71 -15.45 9.17
N PRO A 141 10.67 -15.85 9.92
CA PRO A 141 10.07 -17.18 9.78
C PRO A 141 9.55 -17.50 8.36
N PHE A 142 9.81 -18.71 7.88
CA PHE A 142 9.44 -19.18 6.52
C PHE A 142 7.93 -19.03 6.21
N TRP A 143 7.06 -19.18 7.21
CA TRP A 143 5.61 -19.10 7.00
C TRP A 143 5.12 -17.69 6.62
N ILE A 144 5.97 -16.67 6.72
CA ILE A 144 5.67 -15.27 6.34
C ILE A 144 5.94 -15.02 4.85
N LEU A 145 6.69 -15.90 4.18
CA LEU A 145 7.04 -15.69 2.77
C LEU A 145 5.83 -15.53 1.84
N PRO A 146 4.71 -16.27 1.99
CA PRO A 146 3.52 -16.02 1.19
C PRO A 146 2.98 -14.60 1.36
N PHE A 147 3.12 -14.01 2.55
CA PHE A 147 2.77 -12.61 2.80
C PHE A 147 3.71 -11.67 2.05
N ALA A 148 5.03 -11.88 2.16
CA ALA A 148 6.05 -11.07 1.48
C ALA A 148 5.97 -11.14 -0.07
N VAL A 149 5.49 -12.26 -0.61
CA VAL A 149 5.35 -12.43 -2.07
C VAL A 149 3.99 -11.92 -2.57
N LEU A 150 2.90 -12.16 -1.84
CA LEU A 150 1.55 -11.88 -2.35
C LEU A 150 0.98 -10.58 -1.79
N ILE A 151 0.93 -10.48 -0.46
CA ILE A 151 0.22 -9.39 0.23
C ILE A 151 1.01 -8.10 0.17
N ALA A 152 2.33 -8.20 0.36
CA ALA A 152 3.20 -7.03 0.39
C ALA A 152 3.21 -6.25 -0.93
N PRO A 153 3.55 -6.88 -2.08
CA PRO A 153 3.45 -6.22 -3.39
C PRO A 153 2.06 -5.67 -3.68
N PHE A 154 0.99 -6.39 -3.30
CA PHE A 154 -0.36 -5.91 -3.54
C PHE A 154 -0.66 -4.61 -2.80
N THR A 155 -0.40 -4.53 -1.49
CA THR A 155 -0.76 -3.34 -0.70
C THR A 155 0.18 -2.17 -0.98
N GLU A 156 1.46 -2.44 -1.23
CA GLU A 156 2.44 -1.41 -1.62
C GLU A 156 2.11 -0.79 -2.97
N GLU A 157 1.82 -1.60 -4.00
CA GLU A 157 1.46 -1.03 -5.31
C GLU A 157 0.15 -0.25 -5.22
N LEU A 158 -0.85 -0.74 -4.48
CA LEU A 158 -2.10 -0.01 -4.27
C LEU A 158 -1.85 1.35 -3.58
N PHE A 159 -0.99 1.39 -2.56
CA PHE A 159 -0.70 2.61 -1.82
C PHE A 159 0.17 3.58 -2.63
N PHE A 160 1.32 3.14 -3.11
CA PHE A 160 2.27 4.04 -3.76
C PHE A 160 1.84 4.40 -5.18
N ARG A 161 1.28 3.47 -5.96
CA ARG A 161 1.03 3.68 -7.40
C ARG A 161 -0.41 4.10 -7.65
N ALA A 162 -1.39 3.40 -7.07
CA ALA A 162 -2.79 3.79 -7.27
C ALA A 162 -3.16 5.05 -6.46
N ALA A 163 -2.68 5.18 -5.21
CA ALA A 163 -3.10 6.27 -4.32
C ALA A 163 -2.12 7.47 -4.26
N LEU A 164 -0.82 7.26 -4.06
CA LEU A 164 0.14 8.36 -3.90
C LEU A 164 0.63 8.96 -5.23
N MET A 165 0.92 8.15 -6.24
CA MET A 165 1.45 8.64 -7.52
C MET A 165 0.58 9.73 -8.18
N PRO A 166 -0.77 9.69 -8.16
CA PRO A 166 -1.58 10.80 -8.69
C PRO A 166 -1.36 12.15 -7.99
N ARG A 167 -0.83 12.15 -6.76
CA ARG A 167 -0.63 13.35 -5.93
C ARG A 167 0.81 13.85 -5.96
N PHE A 168 1.76 12.92 -5.93
CA PHE A 168 3.19 13.21 -5.83
C PHE A 168 3.97 12.98 -7.13
N GLY A 169 3.28 12.50 -8.18
CA GLY A 169 3.89 12.11 -9.43
C GLY A 169 4.74 10.84 -9.32
N VAL A 170 5.35 10.47 -10.45
CA VAL A 170 6.22 9.29 -10.54
C VAL A 170 7.36 9.40 -9.53
N ILE A 171 8.19 10.45 -9.63
CA ILE A 171 9.39 10.63 -8.81
C ILE A 171 9.05 10.68 -7.32
N GLY A 172 8.05 11.49 -6.92
CA GLY A 172 7.70 11.63 -5.51
C GLY A 172 7.20 10.32 -4.88
N SER A 173 6.36 9.57 -5.60
CA SER A 173 5.90 8.25 -5.12
C SER A 173 7.04 7.23 -4.99
N SER A 174 8.00 7.24 -5.93
CA SER A 174 9.15 6.31 -5.92
C SER A 174 10.17 6.67 -4.84
N LEU A 175 10.39 7.95 -4.55
CA LEU A 175 11.24 8.39 -3.44
C LEU A 175 10.66 7.94 -2.10
N LEU A 176 9.35 8.14 -1.88
CA LEU A 176 8.67 7.67 -0.67
C LEU A 176 8.73 6.15 -0.53
N PHE A 177 8.61 5.41 -1.63
CA PHE A 177 8.78 3.96 -1.65
C PHE A 177 10.20 3.55 -1.20
N GLY A 178 11.24 4.23 -1.71
CA GLY A 178 12.62 4.03 -1.26
C GLY A 178 12.86 4.36 0.21
N VAL A 179 12.23 5.41 0.74
CA VAL A 179 12.33 5.77 2.17
C VAL A 179 11.84 4.63 3.06
N MET A 180 10.78 3.94 2.66
CA MET A 180 10.28 2.78 3.41
C MET A 180 11.25 1.60 3.44
N HIS A 181 12.23 1.56 2.54
CA HIS A 181 13.25 0.51 2.46
C HIS A 181 14.52 0.84 3.27
N ILE A 182 14.63 2.04 3.86
CA ILE A 182 15.80 2.42 4.70
C ILE A 182 15.97 1.45 5.87
N PHE A 183 14.89 0.85 6.35
CA PHE A 183 14.92 -0.11 7.45
C PHE A 183 15.67 -1.40 7.11
N TYR A 184 16.01 -1.69 5.85
CA TYR A 184 16.92 -2.78 5.50
C TYR A 184 18.40 -2.44 5.79
N GLY A 185 18.74 -1.17 5.96
CA GLY A 185 20.11 -0.74 6.24
C GLY A 185 21.09 -0.98 5.09
N SER A 186 20.57 -1.26 3.90
CA SER A 186 21.33 -1.43 2.66
C SER A 186 21.11 -0.23 1.76
N VAL A 187 22.21 0.37 1.29
CA VAL A 187 22.19 1.45 0.30
C VAL A 187 21.68 0.90 -1.02
N MET A 188 22.12 -0.30 -1.40
CA MET A 188 21.67 -0.97 -2.63
C MET A 188 20.16 -1.21 -2.62
N GLU A 189 19.59 -1.61 -1.49
CA GLU A 189 18.14 -1.80 -1.35
C GLU A 189 17.36 -0.49 -1.48
N VAL A 190 17.83 0.59 -0.85
CA VAL A 190 17.15 1.90 -0.93
C VAL A 190 17.22 2.47 -2.35
N VAL A 191 18.41 2.48 -2.96
CA VAL A 191 18.59 2.98 -4.34
C VAL A 191 17.83 2.08 -5.33
N GLY A 192 17.91 0.76 -5.14
CA GLY A 192 17.15 -0.24 -5.89
C GLY A 192 15.65 0.04 -5.82
N ALA A 193 15.09 0.20 -4.63
CA ALA A 193 13.68 0.49 -4.40
C ALA A 193 13.25 1.79 -5.09
N ILE A 194 14.05 2.87 -5.04
CA ILE A 194 13.72 4.12 -5.76
C ILE A 194 13.63 3.88 -7.27
N ILE A 195 14.64 3.25 -7.87
CA ILE A 195 14.72 3.06 -9.32
C ILE A 195 13.64 2.08 -9.80
N ILE A 196 13.46 0.96 -9.09
CA ILE A 196 12.36 0.03 -9.37
C ILE A 196 11.00 0.68 -9.12
N GLY A 197 10.90 1.55 -8.13
CA GLY A 197 9.72 2.38 -7.89
C GLY A 197 9.33 3.20 -9.11
N ILE A 198 10.30 3.82 -9.79
CA ILE A 198 10.09 4.57 -11.02
C ILE A 198 9.64 3.63 -12.14
N LEU A 199 10.28 2.47 -12.29
CA LEU A 199 9.93 1.47 -13.30
C LEU A 199 8.48 1.01 -13.13
N LEU A 200 8.07 0.65 -11.91
CA LEU A 200 6.71 0.19 -11.61
C LEU A 200 5.67 1.29 -11.83
N ALA A 201 5.98 2.53 -11.46
CA ALA A 201 5.13 3.69 -11.74
C ALA A 201 4.96 3.92 -13.26
N MET A 202 6.03 3.78 -14.04
CA MET A 202 5.97 3.87 -15.49
C MET A 202 5.20 2.72 -16.12
N ALA A 203 5.38 1.50 -15.63
CA ALA A 203 4.62 0.33 -16.05
C ALA A 203 3.12 0.54 -15.81
N TYR A 204 2.74 1.07 -14.64
CA TYR A 204 1.35 1.42 -14.34
C TYR A 204 0.79 2.48 -15.28
N LYS A 205 1.53 3.57 -15.49
CA LYS A 205 1.11 4.68 -16.36
C LYS A 205 0.87 4.23 -17.80
N LYS A 206 1.68 3.29 -18.30
CA LYS A 206 1.59 2.76 -19.66
C LYS A 206 0.52 1.69 -19.81
N SER A 207 0.43 0.74 -18.87
CA SER A 207 -0.55 -0.34 -18.91
C SER A 207 -1.96 0.10 -18.54
N ARG A 208 -2.10 1.20 -17.79
CA ARG A 208 -3.36 1.69 -17.20
C ARG A 208 -4.07 0.66 -16.31
N THR A 209 -3.31 -0.31 -15.78
CA THR A 209 -3.81 -1.31 -14.84
C THR A 209 -2.81 -1.54 -13.72
N ILE A 210 -3.29 -1.49 -12.48
CA ILE A 210 -2.47 -1.74 -11.29
C ILE A 210 -1.97 -3.19 -11.23
N MET A 211 -2.60 -4.11 -11.97
CA MET A 211 -2.19 -5.51 -11.98
C MET A 211 -0.80 -5.72 -12.59
N VAL A 212 -0.38 -4.88 -13.56
CA VAL A 212 0.96 -5.02 -14.17
C VAL A 212 2.07 -4.78 -13.17
N PRO A 213 2.15 -3.64 -12.45
CA PRO A 213 3.19 -3.46 -11.44
C PRO A 213 3.07 -4.46 -10.29
N ILE A 214 1.86 -4.84 -9.86
CA ILE A 214 1.66 -5.90 -8.85
C ILE A 214 2.30 -7.21 -9.32
N ALA A 215 2.04 -7.63 -10.56
CA ALA A 215 2.60 -8.87 -11.09
C ALA A 215 4.13 -8.79 -11.21
N ILE A 216 4.68 -7.69 -11.73
CA ILE A 216 6.14 -7.51 -11.83
C ILE A 216 6.79 -7.62 -10.44
N HIS A 217 6.22 -6.93 -9.44
CA HIS A 217 6.75 -6.89 -8.08
C HIS A 217 6.60 -8.25 -7.37
N LEU A 218 5.44 -8.90 -7.47
CA LEU A 218 5.21 -10.25 -6.94
C LEU A 218 6.23 -11.25 -7.50
N PHE A 219 6.45 -11.25 -8.82
CA PHE A 219 7.41 -12.16 -9.44
C PHE A 219 8.85 -11.82 -9.06
N TYR A 220 9.17 -10.54 -8.86
CA TYR A 220 10.47 -10.13 -8.35
C TYR A 220 10.70 -10.68 -6.93
N ASN A 221 9.75 -10.48 -6.02
CA ASN A 221 9.86 -11.00 -4.65
C ASN A 221 9.95 -12.53 -4.64
N LEU A 222 9.12 -13.20 -5.46
CA LEU A 222 9.17 -14.65 -5.59
C LEU A 222 10.55 -15.13 -6.06
N LEU A 223 11.10 -14.52 -7.11
CA LEU A 223 12.40 -14.89 -7.66
C LEU A 223 13.53 -14.61 -6.66
N SER A 224 13.55 -13.41 -6.06
CA SER A 224 14.57 -12.99 -5.10
C SER A 224 14.61 -13.90 -3.88
N LEU A 225 13.46 -14.18 -3.26
CA LEU A 225 13.38 -15.07 -2.11
C LEU A 225 13.73 -16.52 -2.49
N SER A 226 13.30 -16.99 -3.66
CA SER A 226 13.65 -18.35 -4.12
C SER A 226 15.16 -18.52 -4.33
N LEU A 227 15.82 -17.52 -4.92
CA LEU A 227 17.28 -17.50 -5.08
C LEU A 227 18.00 -17.45 -3.73
N TYR A 228 17.48 -16.67 -2.78
CA TYR A 228 17.98 -16.64 -1.41
C TYR A 228 17.94 -18.03 -0.75
N PHE A 229 16.80 -18.74 -0.83
CA PHE A 229 16.70 -20.09 -0.25
C PHE A 229 17.60 -21.10 -0.95
N LEU A 230 17.77 -21.00 -2.27
CA LEU A 230 18.70 -21.87 -3.01
C LEU A 230 20.15 -21.62 -2.58
N TYR A 231 20.56 -20.35 -2.48
CA TYR A 231 21.89 -19.96 -2.02
C TYR A 231 22.15 -20.47 -0.59
N TYR A 232 21.20 -20.28 0.33
CA TYR A 232 21.31 -20.71 1.72
C TYR A 232 21.39 -22.24 1.86
N ARG A 233 20.65 -23.00 1.04
CA ARG A 233 20.68 -24.49 1.10
C ARG A 233 21.94 -25.13 0.51
N VAL A 234 22.67 -24.43 -0.34
CA VAL A 234 23.83 -25.00 -1.06
C VAL A 234 25.16 -24.71 -0.35
N LEU A 235 25.24 -23.63 0.44
CA LEU A 235 26.50 -23.12 1.00
C LEU A 235 26.63 -23.26 2.52
N LEU A 236 25.58 -23.69 3.22
CA LEU A 236 25.54 -23.99 4.66
C LEU A 236 24.97 -25.39 4.87
#